data_AF-A0A3D1PV86-F1
#
_entry.id   AF-A0A3D1PV86-F1
#
_cell.length_a   1.000
_cell.length_b   1.000
_cell.length_c   1.000
_cell.angle_alpha   90.00
_cell.angle_beta   90.00
_cell.angle_gamma   90.00
#
_symmetry.space_group_name_H-M   'P 1'
#
loop_
_entity.id
_entity.type
_entity.pdbx_description
1 polymer ?
#
loop_
_entity_poly.entity_id
_entity_poly.type
_entity_poly.pdbx_seq_one_letter_code
_entity_poly.pdbx_strand_id
1 'polypeptide(L)'
;CIPLIASSIMSKKLAAGSDAILLDVTMGSGAFMKNLDEAVELARLMVSIGTAHGRKVAALITDMDTPLGHNIGNSLEVAESMAVLQGKGPADLTEVCLQLASNMLYLAGKGEMAACRAMAEQVIADGSAFEICCKMFAAQGGDTS
;
A
#
# COMPACT_ATOMS: atom_id res chain seq x y z
N CYS A 1 20.48 6.01 9.54
CA CYS A 1 19.77 4.69 9.58
C CYS A 1 19.29 4.24 8.19
N ILE A 2 19.07 5.18 7.25
CA ILE A 2 18.54 4.93 5.89
C ILE A 2 19.14 3.69 5.18
N PRO A 3 20.47 3.46 5.14
CA PRO A 3 21.03 2.29 4.44
C PRO A 3 20.56 0.94 5.00
N LEU A 4 20.38 0.82 6.32
CA LEU A 4 19.92 -0.42 6.96
C LEU A 4 18.43 -0.64 6.73
N ILE A 5 17.63 0.43 6.73
CA ILE A 5 16.19 0.37 6.44
C ILE A 5 15.99 -0.08 4.98
N ALA A 6 16.65 0.60 4.03
CA ALA A 6 16.52 0.32 2.61
C ALA A 6 16.97 -1.10 2.26
N SER A 7 18.14 -1.54 2.76
CA SER A 7 18.64 -2.90 2.52
C SER A 7 17.73 -3.96 3.14
N SER A 8 17.21 -3.74 4.35
CA SER A 8 16.28 -4.66 5.01
C SER A 8 14.99 -4.81 4.21
N ILE A 9 14.34 -3.70 3.81
CA ILE A 9 13.07 -3.75 3.07
C ILE A 9 13.29 -4.38 1.69
N MET A 10 14.27 -3.88 0.92
CA MET A 10 14.45 -4.29 -0.46
C MET A 10 14.94 -5.73 -0.59
N SER A 11 15.83 -6.21 0.29
CA SER A 11 16.30 -7.61 0.24
C SER A 11 15.14 -8.62 0.29
N LYS A 12 14.15 -8.39 1.16
CA LYS A 12 12.96 -9.24 1.27
C LYS A 12 12.08 -9.19 0.02
N LYS A 13 11.84 -8.00 -0.53
CA LYS A 13 11.00 -7.84 -1.72
C LYS A 13 11.65 -8.42 -2.98
N LEU A 14 12.96 -8.28 -3.10
CA LEU A 14 13.73 -8.89 -4.19
C LEU A 14 13.76 -10.42 -4.07
N ALA A 15 13.93 -10.96 -2.85
CA ALA A 15 13.90 -12.40 -2.62
C ALA A 15 12.52 -13.02 -2.87
N ALA A 16 11.44 -12.29 -2.63
CA ALA A 16 10.07 -12.73 -2.93
C ALA A 16 9.77 -12.82 -4.44
N GLY A 17 10.65 -12.29 -5.30
CA GLY A 17 10.54 -12.44 -6.76
C GLY A 17 9.54 -11.50 -7.46
N SER A 18 9.06 -10.45 -6.79
CA SER A 18 8.09 -9.52 -7.38
C SER A 18 8.64 -8.77 -8.61
N ASP A 19 7.87 -8.71 -9.70
CA ASP A 19 8.24 -7.98 -10.92
C ASP A 19 8.12 -6.45 -10.77
N ALA A 20 7.13 -6.01 -10.00
CA ALA A 20 6.87 -4.63 -9.66
C ALA A 20 6.73 -4.46 -8.14
N ILE A 21 7.22 -3.33 -7.62
CA ILE A 21 7.20 -2.99 -6.19
C ILE A 21 6.72 -1.55 -6.04
N LEU A 22 5.64 -1.35 -5.31
CA LEU A 22 5.23 -0.03 -4.83
C LEU A 22 5.62 0.09 -3.35
N LEU A 23 6.28 1.19 -3.01
CA LEU A 23 6.74 1.47 -1.66
C LEU A 23 5.91 2.61 -1.07
N ASP A 24 5.34 2.37 0.11
CA ASP A 24 4.74 3.42 0.92
C ASP A 24 5.77 3.92 1.93
N VAL A 25 6.26 5.14 1.74
CA VAL A 25 7.29 5.76 2.57
C VAL A 25 6.64 6.81 3.44
N THR A 26 6.31 6.43 4.66
CA THR A 26 5.64 7.32 5.61
C THR A 26 6.59 8.40 6.14
N MET A 27 6.05 9.59 6.35
CA MET A 27 6.75 10.76 6.87
C MET A 27 5.90 11.45 7.93
N GLY A 28 6.52 11.90 9.03
CA GLY A 28 5.84 12.64 10.10
C GLY A 28 6.20 12.13 11.50
N SER A 29 5.51 12.67 12.50
CA SER A 29 5.76 12.42 13.91
C SER A 29 5.63 10.93 14.29
N GLY A 30 4.75 10.18 13.62
CA GLY A 30 4.59 8.73 13.78
C GLY A 30 5.53 7.87 12.93
N ALA A 31 6.21 8.43 11.93
CA ALA A 31 7.06 7.68 11.01
C ALA A 31 8.51 7.56 11.48
N PHE A 32 9.30 6.69 10.83
CA PHE A 32 10.75 6.68 11.02
C PHE A 32 11.43 7.93 10.45
N MET A 33 10.96 8.39 9.29
CA MET A 33 11.47 9.61 8.63
C MET A 33 10.63 10.79 9.12
N LYS A 34 11.28 11.79 9.74
CA LYS A 34 10.55 12.89 10.41
C LYS A 34 10.28 14.07 9.49
N ASN A 35 11.01 14.17 8.40
CA ASN A 35 10.89 15.25 7.43
C ASN A 35 10.88 14.70 6.01
N LEU A 36 10.43 15.55 5.09
CA LEU A 36 10.30 15.21 3.67
C LEU A 36 11.63 14.84 3.03
N ASP A 37 12.73 15.51 3.37
CA ASP A 37 14.04 15.26 2.75
C ASP A 37 14.55 13.85 3.06
N GLU A 38 14.44 13.41 4.31
CA GLU A 38 14.80 12.05 4.73
C GLU A 38 13.90 11.00 4.05
N ALA A 39 12.59 11.26 3.96
CA ALA A 39 11.66 10.37 3.29
C ALA A 39 11.96 10.25 1.78
N VAL A 40 12.28 11.36 1.12
CA VAL A 40 12.70 11.39 -0.29
C VAL A 40 14.03 10.66 -0.48
N GLU A 41 14.99 10.84 0.42
CA GLU A 41 16.27 10.13 0.38
C GLU A 41 16.07 8.61 0.46
N LEU A 42 15.28 8.16 1.44
CA LEU A 42 14.96 6.75 1.63
C LEU A 42 14.21 6.18 0.41
N ALA A 43 13.21 6.89 -0.10
CA ALA A 43 12.43 6.49 -1.27
C ALA A 43 13.34 6.33 -2.51
N ARG A 44 14.20 7.33 -2.79
CA ARG A 44 15.13 7.29 -3.93
C ARG A 44 16.12 6.14 -3.82
N LEU A 45 16.65 5.87 -2.62
CA LEU A 45 17.56 4.75 -2.40
C LEU A 45 16.86 3.40 -2.64
N MET A 46 15.64 3.21 -2.15
CA MET A 46 14.92 1.95 -2.36
C MET A 46 14.54 1.75 -3.84
N VAL A 47 14.12 2.81 -4.54
CA VAL A 47 13.86 2.78 -5.98
C VAL A 47 15.13 2.44 -6.77
N SER A 48 16.27 3.04 -6.42
CA SER A 48 17.54 2.78 -7.13
C SER A 48 18.01 1.33 -6.92
N ILE A 49 17.89 0.78 -5.70
CA ILE A 49 18.21 -0.62 -5.41
C ILE A 49 17.35 -1.56 -6.26
N GLY A 50 16.04 -1.34 -6.30
CA GLY A 50 15.13 -2.23 -7.04
C GLY A 50 15.30 -2.15 -8.55
N THR A 51 15.49 -0.95 -9.10
CA THR A 51 15.74 -0.75 -10.53
C THR A 51 17.09 -1.35 -10.96
N ALA A 52 18.13 -1.26 -10.12
CA ALA A 52 19.41 -1.93 -10.36
C ALA A 52 19.29 -3.47 -10.40
N HIS A 53 18.24 -4.05 -9.81
CA HIS A 53 17.93 -5.48 -9.85
C HIS A 53 16.83 -5.81 -10.89
N GLY A 54 16.58 -4.92 -11.85
CA GLY A 54 15.67 -5.15 -12.96
C GLY A 54 14.18 -5.13 -12.58
N ARG A 55 13.80 -4.54 -11.44
CA ARG A 55 12.41 -4.44 -10.99
C ARG A 55 11.80 -3.08 -11.34
N LYS A 56 10.50 -3.05 -11.65
CA LYS A 56 9.74 -1.80 -11.73
C LYS A 56 9.44 -1.32 -10.33
N VAL A 57 9.96 -0.17 -9.93
CA VAL A 57 9.76 0.35 -8.56
C VAL A 57 9.24 1.77 -8.59
N ALA A 58 8.21 2.04 -7.79
CA ALA A 58 7.75 3.38 -7.47
C ALA A 58 7.63 3.54 -5.95
N ALA A 59 7.66 4.77 -5.48
CA ALA A 59 7.46 5.11 -4.09
C ALA A 59 6.47 6.27 -3.97
N LEU A 60 5.55 6.16 -3.03
CA LEU A 60 4.68 7.26 -2.59
C LEU A 60 5.17 7.71 -1.21
N ILE A 61 5.18 9.01 -0.97
CA ILE A 61 5.42 9.57 0.36
C ILE A 61 4.07 9.93 0.95
N THR A 62 3.74 9.36 2.10
CA THR A 62 2.44 9.50 2.76
C THR A 62 2.60 10.12 4.15
N ASP A 63 1.58 10.87 4.57
CA ASP A 63 1.56 11.51 5.89
C ASP A 63 1.34 10.48 7.01
N MET A 64 2.04 10.67 8.11
CA MET A 64 1.92 9.90 9.34
C MET A 64 2.11 10.80 10.56
N ASP A 65 1.74 12.09 10.45
CA ASP A 65 1.59 12.98 11.60
C ASP A 65 0.37 12.64 12.46
N THR A 66 -0.64 12.02 11.85
CA THR A 66 -1.82 11.50 12.54
C THR A 66 -2.05 10.02 12.20
N PRO A 67 -2.71 9.25 13.09
CA PRO A 67 -3.13 7.89 12.76
C PRO A 67 -4.03 7.90 11.52
N LEU A 68 -3.78 6.96 10.60
CA LEU A 68 -4.60 6.76 9.42
C LEU A 68 -5.88 6.00 9.79
N GLY A 69 -7.04 6.49 9.36
CA GLY A 69 -8.34 5.94 9.74
C GLY A 69 -8.78 6.39 11.13
N HIS A 70 -9.78 5.71 11.71
CA HIS A 70 -10.31 6.05 13.04
C HIS A 70 -9.93 5.01 14.10
N ASN A 71 -9.54 3.81 13.69
CA ASN A 71 -9.31 2.69 14.60
C ASN A 71 -7.82 2.37 14.76
N ILE A 72 -7.40 2.12 15.99
CA ILE A 72 -6.05 1.65 16.33
C ILE A 72 -6.19 0.39 17.19
N GLY A 73 -5.63 -0.73 16.72
CA GLY A 73 -5.71 -2.02 17.42
C GLY A 73 -5.78 -3.20 16.45
N ASN A 74 -6.18 -4.37 16.95
CA ASN A 74 -6.18 -5.57 16.11
C ASN A 74 -7.51 -5.76 15.38
N SER A 75 -8.55 -6.20 16.10
CA SER A 75 -9.88 -6.45 15.53
C SER A 75 -10.55 -5.17 15.02
N LEU A 76 -10.25 -4.02 15.64
CA LEU A 76 -10.78 -2.72 15.24
C LEU A 76 -10.26 -2.30 13.85
N GLU A 77 -8.97 -2.49 13.56
CA GLU A 77 -8.38 -2.20 12.25
C GLU A 77 -8.88 -3.18 11.18
N VAL A 78 -9.08 -4.46 11.54
CA VAL A 78 -9.70 -5.44 10.63
C VAL A 78 -11.13 -5.03 10.27
N ALA A 79 -11.94 -4.63 11.26
CA ALA A 79 -13.30 -4.17 11.02
C ALA A 79 -13.35 -2.91 10.14
N GLU A 80 -12.44 -1.96 10.36
CA GLU A 80 -12.32 -0.75 9.55
C GLU A 80 -11.88 -1.05 8.11
N SER A 81 -10.95 -1.99 7.93
CA SER A 81 -10.54 -2.48 6.62
C SER A 81 -11.72 -3.10 5.85
N MET A 82 -12.58 -3.87 6.53
CA MET A 82 -13.79 -4.42 5.90
C MET A 82 -14.76 -3.30 5.50
N ALA A 83 -14.91 -2.27 6.33
CA ALA A 83 -15.73 -1.11 6.00
C ALA A 83 -15.21 -0.40 4.74
N VAL A 84 -13.90 -0.23 4.58
CA VAL A 84 -13.30 0.34 3.35
C VAL A 84 -13.62 -0.51 2.13
N LEU A 85 -13.43 -1.83 2.20
CA LEU A 85 -13.71 -2.74 1.07
C LEU A 85 -15.20 -2.78 0.68
N GLN A 86 -16.09 -2.40 1.60
CA GLN A 86 -17.53 -2.27 1.38
C GLN A 86 -17.98 -0.84 1.02
N GLY A 87 -17.05 0.10 0.81
CA GLY A 87 -17.34 1.48 0.46
C GLY A 87 -17.90 2.34 1.60
N LYS A 88 -17.66 1.95 2.86
CA LYS A 88 -18.18 2.58 4.08
C LYS A 88 -17.07 3.01 5.06
N GLY A 89 -15.81 2.93 4.65
CA GLY A 89 -14.66 3.23 5.50
C GLY A 89 -14.36 4.73 5.65
N PRO A 90 -13.40 5.10 6.51
CA PRO A 90 -12.89 6.46 6.62
C PRO A 90 -12.34 6.97 5.29
N ALA A 91 -12.52 8.26 5.00
CA ALA A 91 -12.17 8.84 3.71
C ALA A 91 -10.65 8.89 3.47
N ASP A 92 -9.88 9.18 4.51
CA ASP A 92 -8.41 9.24 4.48
C ASP A 92 -7.79 7.86 4.21
N LEU A 93 -8.22 6.83 4.94
CA LEU A 93 -7.78 5.45 4.71
C LEU A 93 -8.18 4.96 3.32
N THR A 94 -9.43 5.24 2.91
CA THR A 94 -9.92 4.86 1.57
C THR A 94 -9.10 5.52 0.47
N GLU A 95 -8.76 6.80 0.62
CA GLU A 95 -7.96 7.53 -0.37
C GLU A 95 -6.54 6.95 -0.49
N VAL A 96 -5.86 6.68 0.63
CA VAL A 96 -4.53 6.06 0.62
C VAL A 96 -4.58 4.68 -0.05
N CYS A 97 -5.57 3.85 0.27
CA CYS A 97 -5.75 2.55 -0.37
C CYS A 97 -5.95 2.68 -1.89
N LEU A 98 -6.77 3.63 -2.34
CA LEU A 98 -7.02 3.85 -3.77
C LEU A 98 -5.80 4.41 -4.50
N GLN A 99 -5.00 5.28 -3.87
CA GLN A 99 -3.72 5.75 -4.42
C GLN A 99 -2.73 4.60 -4.58
N LEU A 100 -2.59 3.76 -3.54
CA LEU A 100 -1.70 2.60 -3.61
C LEU A 100 -2.18 1.60 -4.67
N ALA A 101 -3.46 1.24 -4.69
CA ALA A 101 -4.03 0.29 -5.64
C ALA A 101 -3.90 0.77 -7.09
N SER A 102 -4.23 2.04 -7.37
CA SER A 102 -4.12 2.60 -8.71
C SER A 102 -2.67 2.65 -9.22
N ASN A 103 -1.70 3.00 -8.37
CA ASN A 103 -0.28 2.96 -8.72
C ASN A 103 0.22 1.53 -8.94
N MET A 104 -0.25 0.55 -8.16
CA MET A 104 0.07 -0.86 -8.38
C MET A 104 -0.48 -1.36 -9.73
N LEU A 105 -1.72 -1.00 -10.08
CA LEU A 105 -2.33 -1.33 -11.37
C LEU A 105 -1.57 -0.68 -12.54
N TYR A 106 -1.14 0.58 -12.37
CA TYR A 106 -0.32 1.30 -13.35
C TYR A 106 1.03 0.60 -13.57
N LEU A 107 1.75 0.24 -12.49
CA LEU A 107 3.01 -0.51 -12.57
C LEU A 107 2.85 -1.88 -13.24
N ALA A 108 1.69 -2.53 -13.05
CA ALA A 108 1.31 -3.78 -13.69
C ALA A 108 0.87 -3.60 -15.16
N GLY A 109 0.90 -2.38 -15.71
CA GLY A 109 0.56 -2.09 -17.11
C GLY A 109 -0.93 -2.23 -17.43
N LYS A 110 -1.81 -2.00 -16.44
CA LYS A 110 -3.26 -2.13 -16.64
C LYS A 110 -3.90 -0.96 -17.39
N GLY A 111 -3.19 0.15 -17.56
CA GLY A 111 -3.63 1.30 -18.35
C GLY A 111 -3.06 2.61 -17.80
N GLU A 112 -3.58 3.73 -18.28
CA GLU A 112 -3.27 5.05 -17.75
C GLU A 112 -3.77 5.22 -16.31
N MET A 113 -3.18 6.16 -15.57
CA MET A 113 -3.48 6.35 -14.15
C MET A 113 -4.96 6.57 -13.86
N ALA A 114 -5.65 7.36 -14.70
CA ALA A 114 -7.09 7.61 -14.55
C ALA A 114 -7.93 6.31 -14.70
N ALA A 115 -7.56 5.44 -15.64
CA ALA A 115 -8.22 4.15 -15.80
C ALA A 115 -7.91 3.20 -14.63
N CYS A 116 -6.67 3.20 -14.14
CA CYS A 116 -6.26 2.41 -12.98
C CYS A 116 -7.00 2.85 -11.71
N ARG A 117 -7.21 4.16 -11.52
CA ARG A 117 -8.02 4.70 -10.43
C ARG A 117 -9.48 4.25 -10.54
N ALA A 118 -10.08 4.40 -11.71
CA ALA A 118 -11.45 3.95 -11.95
C ALA A 118 -11.63 2.45 -11.70
N MET A 119 -10.65 1.61 -12.09
CA MET A 119 -10.66 0.18 -11.78
C MET A 119 -10.64 -0.08 -10.26
N ALA A 120 -9.80 0.63 -9.50
CA ALA A 120 -9.70 0.47 -8.05
C ALA A 120 -10.99 0.92 -7.33
N GLU A 121 -11.60 2.01 -7.78
CA GLU A 121 -12.89 2.49 -7.26
C GLU A 121 -14.04 1.53 -7.58
N GLN A 122 -14.05 0.99 -8.80
CA GLN A 122 -15.08 0.08 -9.27
C GLN A 122 -15.16 -1.19 -8.42
N VAL A 123 -14.03 -1.80 -8.08
CA VAL A 123 -14.01 -3.05 -7.29
C VAL A 123 -14.48 -2.87 -5.84
N ILE A 124 -14.41 -1.64 -5.31
CA ILE A 124 -15.03 -1.29 -4.03
C ILE A 124 -16.53 -1.09 -4.23
N ALA A 125 -16.92 -0.34 -5.27
CA ALA A 125 -18.32 -0.01 -5.54
C ALA A 125 -19.19 -1.22 -5.87
N ASP A 126 -18.64 -2.22 -6.58
CA ASP A 126 -19.36 -3.46 -6.91
C ASP A 126 -19.17 -4.58 -5.87
N GLY A 127 -18.39 -4.35 -4.81
CA GLY A 127 -18.18 -5.30 -3.71
C GLY A 127 -17.20 -6.43 -4.02
N SER A 128 -16.67 -6.53 -5.24
CA SER A 128 -15.75 -7.61 -5.62
C SER A 128 -14.44 -7.61 -4.80
N ALA A 129 -13.97 -6.44 -4.35
CA ALA A 129 -12.81 -6.33 -3.47
C ALA A 129 -13.04 -7.03 -2.11
N PHE A 130 -14.23 -6.86 -1.52
CA PHE A 130 -14.61 -7.53 -0.29
C PHE A 130 -14.72 -9.05 -0.50
N GLU A 131 -15.35 -9.50 -1.59
CA GLU A 131 -15.46 -10.93 -1.90
C GLU A 131 -14.10 -11.62 -2.05
N ILE A 132 -13.13 -10.95 -2.70
CA ILE A 132 -11.76 -11.47 -2.83
C ILE A 132 -11.07 -11.55 -1.48
N CYS A 133 -11.30 -10.57 -0.59
CA CYS A 133 -10.77 -10.62 0.77
C CYS A 133 -11.34 -11.82 1.56
N CYS A 134 -12.65 -12.07 1.49
CA CYS A 134 -13.27 -13.26 2.08
C CYS A 134 -12.64 -14.55 1.54
N LYS A 135 -12.45 -14.66 0.21
CA LYS A 135 -11.77 -15.82 -0.39
C LYS A 135 -10.34 -16.01 0.15
N MET A 136 -9.60 -14.92 0.34
CA MET A 136 -8.26 -14.93 0.93
C MET A 136 -8.26 -15.42 2.39
N PHE A 137 -9.27 -15.04 3.18
CA PHE A 137 -9.42 -15.51 4.56
C PHE A 137 -9.80 -16.99 4.61
N ALA A 138 -10.78 -17.42 3.81
CA ALA A 138 -11.19 -18.82 3.72
C ALA A 138 -10.02 -19.72 3.30
N ALA A 139 -9.17 -19.27 2.36
CA ALA A 139 -7.98 -20.01 1.92
C ALA A 139 -6.93 -20.21 3.04
N GLN A 140 -6.99 -19.41 4.10
CA GLN A 140 -6.11 -19.50 5.27
C GLN A 140 -6.81 -20.11 6.49
N GLY A 141 -8.02 -20.67 6.32
CA GLY A 141 -8.80 -21.28 7.40
C GLY A 141 -9.57 -20.30 8.28
N GLY A 142 -9.76 -19.05 7.82
CA GLY A 142 -10.59 -18.07 8.50
C GLY A 142 -12.09 -18.31 8.30
N ASP A 143 -12.89 -17.90 9.29
CA ASP A 143 -14.35 -17.88 9.19
C ASP A 143 -14.81 -16.68 8.35
N THR A 144 -15.75 -16.92 7.44
CA THR A 144 -16.30 -15.94 6.49
C THR A 144 -17.83 -15.95 6.46
N SER A 145 -18.46 -16.67 7.40
CA SER A 145 -19.92 -16.77 7.53
C SER A 145 -20.56 -15.56 8.20
#